data_AF-A0A5F8ARE2-F1
#
_entry.id   AF-A0A5F8ARE2-F1
#
_cell.length_a   1.000
_cell.length_b   1.000
_cell.length_c   1.000
_cell.angle_alpha   90.00
_cell.angle_beta   90.00
_cell.angle_gamma   90.00
#
_symmetry.space_group_name_H-M   'P 1'
#
loop_
_entity.id
_entity.type
_entity.pdbx_description
1 polymer ?
#
loop_
_entity_poly.entity_id
_entity_poly.type
_entity_poly.pdbx_seq_one_letter_code
_entity_poly.pdbx_strand_id
1 'polypeptide(L)'
;MSPHPTALLGLVLCLAQTIHAQEGPLPRPSISAEPGTVIPLGRPVTLQCRGPVGVYAFRLEREDRFEYKDNYNVFRLGPFESEARFRIDSVSEANAGLYRCIYYKTPRWSEHSDYLDLVVKETSGDTDSPVTEPDSSAGQ
;
A
#
# COMPACT_ATOMS: atom_id res chain seq x y z
N MET A 1 -22.62 -12.78 58.87
CA MET A 1 -21.19 -12.44 58.66
C MET A 1 -21.16 -11.35 57.60
N SER A 2 -20.86 -10.12 57.99
CA SER A 2 -20.87 -8.95 57.08
C SER A 2 -19.54 -8.87 56.35
N PRO A 3 -19.50 -8.66 55.02
CA PRO A 3 -18.24 -8.53 54.30
C PRO A 3 -17.50 -7.27 54.79
N HIS A 4 -16.22 -7.42 55.13
CA HIS A 4 -15.40 -6.32 55.58
C HIS A 4 -15.17 -5.30 54.45
N PRO A 5 -15.20 -3.98 54.73
CA PRO A 5 -15.08 -2.93 53.72
C PRO A 5 -13.79 -2.99 52.90
N THR A 6 -12.73 -3.57 53.46
CA THR A 6 -11.44 -3.84 52.78
C THR A 6 -11.54 -4.90 51.70
N ALA A 7 -12.40 -5.92 51.87
CA ALA A 7 -12.63 -6.93 50.83
C ALA A 7 -13.34 -6.32 49.61
N LEU A 8 -14.29 -5.41 49.86
CA LEU A 8 -14.95 -4.62 48.81
C LEU A 8 -13.97 -3.71 48.07
N LEU A 9 -13.10 -3.00 48.81
CA LEU A 9 -12.09 -2.12 48.20
C LEU A 9 -11.08 -2.90 47.34
N GLY A 10 -10.64 -4.08 47.82
CA GLY A 10 -9.75 -4.97 47.08
C GLY A 10 -10.39 -5.55 45.82
N LEU A 11 -11.66 -5.94 45.88
CA LEU A 11 -12.43 -6.39 44.71
C LEU A 11 -12.62 -5.28 43.67
N VAL A 12 -12.93 -4.05 44.10
CA VAL A 12 -13.06 -2.89 43.20
C VAL A 12 -11.74 -2.56 42.52
N LEU A 13 -10.61 -2.59 43.25
CA LEU A 13 -9.28 -2.37 42.69
C LEU A 13 -8.86 -3.48 41.71
N CYS A 14 -9.17 -4.74 41.99
CA CYS A 14 -8.90 -5.86 41.07
C CYS A 14 -9.71 -5.73 39.77
N LEU A 15 -10.99 -5.35 39.86
CA LEU A 15 -11.84 -5.13 38.70
C LEU A 15 -11.40 -3.92 37.86
N ALA A 16 -10.81 -2.89 38.48
CA ALA A 16 -10.26 -1.73 37.79
C ALA A 16 -8.96 -2.06 37.00
N GLN A 17 -8.15 -3.00 37.48
CA GLN A 17 -6.91 -3.41 36.81
C GLN A 17 -7.13 -4.29 35.57
N THR A 18 -8.30 -4.91 35.44
CA THR A 18 -8.65 -5.79 34.31
C THR A 18 -8.93 -5.03 33.00
N ILE A 19 -8.92 -3.68 33.01
CA ILE A 19 -9.18 -2.86 31.80
C ILE A 19 -7.89 -2.50 31.05
N HIS A 20 -6.74 -3.04 31.44
CA HIS A 20 -5.55 -3.01 30.58
C HIS A 20 -5.73 -4.04 29.46
N ALA A 21 -6.52 -3.67 28.44
CA ALA A 21 -6.48 -4.32 27.14
C ALA A 21 -5.03 -4.27 26.65
N GLN A 22 -4.37 -5.43 26.68
CA GLN A 22 -3.07 -5.64 26.07
C GLN A 22 -3.25 -5.50 24.56
N GLU A 23 -3.19 -4.27 24.04
CA GLU A 23 -3.13 -4.06 22.60
C GLU A 23 -1.77 -4.54 22.11
N GLY A 24 -1.70 -5.80 21.66
CA GLY A 24 -0.53 -6.33 20.97
C GLY A 24 -0.12 -5.47 19.76
N PRO A 25 1.10 -5.63 19.22
CA PRO A 25 1.55 -4.87 18.05
C PRO A 25 0.57 -5.01 16.87
N LEU A 26 0.36 -3.91 16.14
CA LEU A 26 -0.47 -3.93 14.94
C LEU A 26 0.17 -4.85 13.88
N PRO A 27 -0.60 -5.71 13.19
CA PRO A 27 -0.07 -6.52 12.10
C PRO A 27 0.57 -5.65 11.01
N ARG A 28 1.73 -6.07 10.50
CA ARG A 28 2.41 -5.40 9.40
C ARG A 28 1.55 -5.46 8.13
N PRO A 29 1.39 -4.35 7.37
CA PRO A 29 0.68 -4.38 6.09
C PRO A 29 1.49 -5.09 5.01
N SER A 30 0.81 -5.51 3.94
CA SER A 30 1.44 -5.98 2.71
C SER A 30 1.26 -4.97 1.58
N ILE A 31 2.20 -4.97 0.64
CA ILE A 31 2.17 -4.16 -0.58
C ILE A 31 2.29 -5.07 -1.81
N SER A 32 1.54 -4.77 -2.85
CA SER A 32 1.65 -5.43 -4.16
C SER A 32 1.40 -4.44 -5.30
N ALA A 33 1.70 -4.85 -6.53
CA ALA A 33 1.48 -4.06 -7.73
C ALA A 33 0.78 -4.90 -8.80
N GLU A 34 -0.21 -4.31 -9.46
CA GLU A 34 -0.94 -4.91 -10.58
C GLU A 34 -0.74 -4.04 -11.84
N PRO A 35 -0.35 -4.62 -12.99
CA PRO A 35 -0.20 -6.06 -13.28
C PRO A 35 1.11 -6.70 -12.77
N GLY A 36 2.03 -5.91 -12.24
CA GLY A 36 3.30 -6.38 -11.69
C GLY A 36 4.17 -5.20 -11.26
N THR A 37 5.45 -5.46 -11.01
CA THR A 37 6.42 -4.45 -10.56
C THR A 37 7.24 -3.83 -11.70
N VAL A 38 7.21 -4.43 -12.88
CA VAL A 38 7.92 -3.95 -14.07
C VAL A 38 6.89 -3.47 -15.08
N ILE A 39 6.81 -2.16 -15.29
CA ILE A 39 5.74 -1.53 -16.05
C ILE A 39 6.31 -0.81 -17.27
N PRO A 40 5.80 -1.04 -18.48
CA PRO A 40 6.26 -0.28 -19.64
C PRO A 40 5.86 1.21 -19.54
N LEU A 41 6.65 2.10 -20.12
CA LEU A 41 6.41 3.54 -20.14
C LEU A 41 4.99 3.83 -20.67
N GLY A 42 4.29 4.76 -20.02
CA GLY A 42 2.95 5.18 -20.39
C GLY A 42 1.83 4.18 -20.04
N ARG A 43 2.16 3.02 -19.46
CA ARG A 43 1.17 2.02 -19.03
C ARG A 43 0.69 2.28 -17.60
N PRO A 44 -0.54 1.85 -17.27
CA PRO A 44 -1.04 2.01 -15.91
C PRO A 44 -0.46 0.97 -14.96
N VAL A 45 -0.36 1.35 -13.69
CA VAL A 45 -0.10 0.44 -12.57
C VAL A 45 -0.98 0.80 -11.38
N THR A 46 -1.35 -0.20 -10.58
CA THR A 46 -2.05 0.03 -9.32
C THR A 46 -1.27 -0.63 -8.18
N LEU A 47 -0.78 0.19 -7.27
CA LEU A 47 -0.18 -0.27 -6.01
C LEU A 47 -1.30 -0.55 -5.01
N GLN A 48 -1.27 -1.71 -4.37
CA GLN A 48 -2.28 -2.17 -3.44
C GLN A 48 -1.66 -2.31 -2.06
N CYS A 49 -2.18 -1.58 -1.08
CA CYS A 49 -1.83 -1.77 0.32
C CYS A 49 -2.95 -2.58 0.99
N ARG A 50 -2.59 -3.67 1.68
CA ARG A 50 -3.53 -4.47 2.46
C ARG A 50 -3.13 -4.56 3.92
N GLY A 51 -4.12 -4.69 4.77
CA GLY A 51 -3.96 -4.73 6.22
C GLY A 51 -5.21 -5.25 6.91
N PRO A 52 -5.23 -5.28 8.25
CA PRO A 52 -6.38 -5.79 8.99
C PRO A 52 -7.63 -4.96 8.75
N VAL A 53 -8.79 -5.54 9.01
CA VAL A 53 -10.06 -4.81 8.99
C VAL A 53 -10.08 -3.65 10.01
N GLY A 54 -10.82 -2.59 9.67
CA GLY A 54 -10.99 -1.41 10.54
C GLY A 54 -9.86 -0.40 10.42
N VAL A 55 -9.06 -0.48 9.35
CA VAL A 55 -8.13 0.57 8.95
C VAL A 55 -8.90 1.83 8.55
N TYR A 56 -8.48 2.98 9.05
CA TYR A 56 -9.05 4.27 8.71
C TYR A 56 -8.44 4.85 7.43
N ALA A 57 -7.12 4.69 7.27
CA ALA A 57 -6.40 5.16 6.09
C ALA A 57 -5.16 4.30 5.85
N PHE A 58 -4.82 4.12 4.58
CA PHE A 58 -3.49 3.65 4.17
C PHE A 58 -2.66 4.82 3.66
N ARG A 59 -1.36 4.79 3.92
CA ARG A 59 -0.37 5.69 3.35
C ARG A 59 0.61 4.89 2.50
N LEU A 60 0.78 5.31 1.27
CA LEU A 60 1.83 4.83 0.38
C LEU A 60 2.99 5.82 0.44
N GLU A 61 4.16 5.37 0.86
CA GLU A 61 5.39 6.17 0.93
C GLU A 61 6.35 5.78 -0.18
N ARG A 62 7.11 6.76 -0.67
CA ARG A 62 8.24 6.55 -1.59
C ARG A 62 9.54 6.99 -0.93
N GLU A 63 10.48 6.06 -0.79
CA GLU A 63 11.69 6.25 0.04
C GLU A 63 12.62 7.34 -0.51
N ASP A 64 12.77 7.42 -1.84
CA ASP A 64 13.75 8.28 -2.50
C ASP A 64 13.40 9.77 -2.48
N ARG A 65 12.13 10.13 -2.23
CA ARG A 65 11.66 11.52 -2.36
C ARG A 65 10.95 12.09 -1.14
N PHE A 66 10.87 11.34 -0.05
CA PHE A 66 10.08 11.73 1.13
C PHE A 66 8.62 12.10 0.77
N GLU A 67 8.10 11.50 -0.31
CA GLU A 67 6.74 11.72 -0.79
C GLU A 67 5.83 10.63 -0.25
N TYR A 68 4.61 11.00 0.15
CA TYR A 68 3.59 10.05 0.54
C TYR A 68 2.21 10.43 -0.02
N LYS A 69 1.34 9.44 -0.15
CA LYS A 69 -0.05 9.61 -0.51
C LYS A 69 -0.93 8.87 0.49
N ASP A 70 -1.87 9.59 1.10
CA ASP A 70 -2.91 8.99 1.94
C ASP A 70 -4.12 8.62 1.09
N ASN A 71 -4.72 7.47 1.41
CA ASN A 71 -5.97 7.04 0.83
C ASN A 71 -6.95 6.58 1.91
N TYR A 72 -8.05 7.31 2.02
CA TYR A 72 -9.16 7.07 2.95
C TYR A 72 -10.25 6.19 2.32
N ASN A 73 -10.18 5.93 1.01
CA ASN A 73 -11.06 4.99 0.33
C ASN A 73 -10.59 3.56 0.59
N VAL A 74 -10.89 3.07 1.80
CA VAL A 74 -10.53 1.74 2.27
C VAL A 74 -11.67 0.77 1.99
N PHE A 75 -11.40 -0.25 1.19
CA PHE A 75 -12.34 -1.31 0.86
C PHE A 75 -12.14 -2.50 1.80
N ARG A 76 -13.22 -3.19 2.13
CA ARG A 76 -13.15 -4.47 2.84
C ARG A 76 -13.04 -5.59 1.81
N LEU A 77 -11.97 -6.38 1.87
CA LEU A 77 -11.80 -7.56 1.00
C LEU A 77 -12.41 -8.82 1.62
N GLY A 78 -12.57 -8.84 2.94
CA GLY A 78 -13.17 -9.95 3.67
C GLY A 78 -13.42 -9.64 5.14
N PRO A 79 -13.71 -10.64 5.97
CA PRO A 79 -13.98 -10.40 7.39
C PRO A 79 -12.77 -9.84 8.16
N PHE A 80 -11.55 -10.10 7.68
CA PHE A 80 -10.31 -9.78 8.40
C PHE A 80 -9.40 -8.80 7.66
N GLU A 81 -9.68 -8.47 6.41
CA GLU A 81 -8.75 -7.72 5.54
C GLU A 81 -9.42 -6.51 4.89
N SER A 82 -8.64 -5.44 4.80
CA SER A 82 -8.96 -4.18 4.13
C SER A 82 -7.86 -3.81 3.13
N GLU A 83 -8.22 -3.09 2.08
CA GLU A 83 -7.33 -2.67 1.00
C GLU A 83 -7.55 -1.19 0.64
N ALA A 84 -6.48 -0.50 0.27
CA ALA A 84 -6.53 0.74 -0.50
C ALA A 84 -5.69 0.62 -1.77
N ARG A 85 -6.15 1.28 -2.85
CA ARG A 85 -5.53 1.24 -4.18
C ARG A 85 -4.97 2.60 -4.56
N PHE A 86 -3.74 2.61 -5.04
CA PHE A 86 -3.03 3.80 -5.51
C PHE A 86 -2.72 3.63 -6.99
N ARG A 87 -3.57 4.19 -7.83
CA ARG A 87 -3.47 4.07 -9.28
C ARG A 87 -2.58 5.17 -9.86
N ILE A 88 -1.70 4.78 -10.77
CA ILE A 88 -0.94 5.67 -11.65
C ILE A 88 -1.38 5.31 -13.07
N ASP A 89 -2.07 6.21 -13.76
CA ASP A 89 -2.69 5.90 -15.06
C ASP A 89 -1.69 5.77 -16.20
N SER A 90 -0.58 6.50 -16.11
CA SER A 90 0.49 6.51 -17.10
C SER A 90 1.82 6.69 -16.37
N VAL A 91 2.62 5.62 -16.30
CA VAL A 91 3.92 5.69 -15.62
C VAL A 91 4.96 6.40 -16.48
N SER A 92 5.83 7.14 -15.80
CA SER A 92 7.05 7.75 -16.32
C SER A 92 8.24 7.27 -15.49
N GLU A 93 9.46 7.52 -15.93
CA GLU A 93 10.67 7.25 -15.14
C GLU A 93 10.60 7.86 -13.72
N ALA A 94 9.91 9.00 -13.57
CA ALA A 94 9.72 9.64 -12.27
C ALA A 94 8.84 8.84 -11.29
N ASN A 95 8.16 7.80 -11.76
CA ASN A 95 7.40 6.88 -10.93
C ASN A 95 8.22 5.65 -10.49
N ALA A 96 9.39 5.40 -11.07
CA ALA A 96 10.22 4.29 -10.63
C ALA A 96 10.76 4.53 -9.20
N GLY A 97 10.94 3.45 -8.44
CA GLY A 97 11.56 3.50 -7.11
C GLY A 97 10.93 2.55 -6.09
N LEU A 98 11.41 2.66 -4.85
CA LEU A 98 11.00 1.84 -3.72
C LEU A 98 9.78 2.42 -3.02
N TYR A 99 8.73 1.61 -2.93
CA TYR A 99 7.47 1.92 -2.27
C TYR A 99 7.25 1.06 -1.03
N ARG A 100 6.57 1.60 -0.03
CA ARG A 100 6.10 0.85 1.15
C ARG A 100 4.78 1.42 1.66
N CYS A 101 4.02 0.60 2.38
CA CYS A 101 2.74 0.99 2.97
C CYS A 101 2.84 1.09 4.49
N ILE A 102 2.12 2.03 5.08
CA ILE A 102 1.70 2.00 6.48
C ILE A 102 0.19 2.23 6.54
N TYR A 103 -0.44 1.88 7.66
CA TYR A 103 -1.85 2.22 7.88
C TYR A 103 -2.10 2.83 9.24
N TYR A 104 -3.15 3.64 9.31
CA TYR A 104 -3.65 4.18 10.55
C TYR A 104 -4.86 3.37 11.02
N LYS A 105 -4.75 2.83 12.22
CA LYS A 105 -5.87 2.24 12.97
C LYS A 105 -5.88 2.88 14.34
N THR A 106 -6.89 3.69 14.59
CA THR A 106 -6.98 4.56 15.78
C THR A 106 -6.61 3.79 17.06
N PRO A 107 -5.68 4.31 17.89
CA PRO A 107 -5.05 5.63 17.81
C PRO A 107 -3.64 5.65 17.18
N ARG A 108 -3.20 4.59 16.48
CA ARG A 108 -1.80 4.42 16.11
C ARG A 108 -1.57 4.00 14.66
N TRP A 109 -0.36 4.26 14.18
CA TRP A 109 0.15 3.77 12.92
C TRP A 109 0.74 2.36 13.08
N SER A 110 0.63 1.56 12.02
CA SER A 110 1.32 0.27 11.93
C SER A 110 2.82 0.45 11.71
N GLU A 111 3.57 -0.66 11.78
CA GLU A 111 4.88 -0.72 11.14
C GLU A 111 4.76 -0.62 9.60
N HIS A 112 5.87 -0.32 8.93
CA HIS A 112 5.97 -0.30 7.48
C HIS A 112 5.88 -1.70 6.89
N SER A 113 5.30 -1.86 5.70
CA SER A 113 5.37 -3.09 4.91
C SER A 113 6.80 -3.41 4.44
N ASP A 114 6.98 -4.51 3.71
CA ASP A 114 8.16 -4.69 2.87
C ASP A 114 8.21 -3.64 1.76
N TYR A 115 9.39 -3.46 1.18
CA TYR A 115 9.56 -2.62 0.00
C TYR A 115 9.05 -3.33 -1.25
N LEU A 116 8.45 -2.55 -2.13
CA LEU A 116 8.14 -2.93 -3.51
C LEU A 116 8.93 -2.03 -4.44
N ASP A 117 9.80 -2.63 -5.25
CA ASP A 117 10.56 -1.92 -6.28
C ASP A 117 9.75 -1.81 -7.57
N LEU A 118 9.30 -0.60 -7.90
CA LEU A 118 8.57 -0.32 -9.14
C LEU A 118 9.59 0.10 -10.21
N VAL A 119 9.71 -0.71 -11.25
CA VAL A 119 10.63 -0.49 -12.38
C VAL A 119 9.84 -0.07 -13.60
N VAL A 120 10.29 1.00 -14.27
CA VAL A 120 9.71 1.47 -15.54
C VAL A 120 10.63 1.08 -16.69
N LYS A 121 10.06 0.51 -17.76
CA LYS A 121 10.81 0.12 -18.97
C LYS A 121 10.32 0.87 -20.19
N GLU A 122 11.24 1.36 -21.01
CA GLU A 122 10.90 1.87 -22.34
C GLU A 122 10.25 0.77 -23.18
N THR A 123 9.16 1.08 -23.86
CA THR A 123 8.62 0.21 -24.90
C THR A 123 9.47 0.41 -26.14
N SER A 124 10.42 -0.49 -26.41
CA SER A 124 10.99 -0.59 -27.75
C SER A 124 9.86 -0.95 -28.70
N GLY A 125 9.29 0.05 -29.38
CA GLY A 125 8.24 -0.19 -30.36
C GLY A 125 8.78 -1.13 -31.44
N ASP A 126 8.12 -2.26 -31.65
CA ASP A 126 8.17 -2.96 -32.93
C ASP A 126 7.71 -1.95 -33.98
N THR A 127 8.69 -1.29 -34.57
CA THR A 127 8.53 -0.47 -35.76
C THR A 127 8.56 -1.46 -36.92
N ASP A 128 7.42 -2.09 -37.20
CA ASP A 128 7.15 -2.58 -38.56
C ASP A 128 6.86 -1.35 -39.42
N SER A 129 7.91 -0.57 -39.69
CA SER A 129 7.88 0.37 -40.81
C SER A 129 8.14 -0.43 -42.07
N PRO A 130 7.23 -0.38 -43.07
CA PRO A 130 7.55 -0.90 -44.38
C PRO A 130 8.80 -0.17 -44.87
N VAL A 131 9.85 -0.93 -45.19
CA VAL A 131 10.94 -0.44 -46.02
C VAL A 131 10.33 -0.15 -47.38
N THR A 132 9.90 1.09 -47.61
CA THR A 132 9.64 1.56 -48.97
C THR A 132 11.01 1.86 -49.57
N GLU A 133 11.54 0.89 -50.31
CA GLU A 133 12.71 1.11 -51.16
C GLU A 133 12.44 2.25 -52.15
N PRO A 134 13.39 3.17 -52.37
CA PRO A 134 13.29 4.12 -53.45
C PRO A 134 13.61 3.39 -54.76
N ASP A 135 12.57 3.15 -55.57
CA ASP A 135 12.76 2.57 -56.90
C ASP A 135 13.39 3.62 -57.82
N SER A 136 14.68 3.41 -58.09
CA SER A 136 15.46 4.19 -59.04
C SER A 136 15.13 3.70 -60.45
N SER A 137 14.30 4.43 -61.19
CA SER A 137 14.26 4.29 -62.64
C SER A 137 14.48 5.63 -63.34
N ALA A 138 15.53 5.63 -64.16
CA ALA A 138 15.91 6.67 -65.08
C ALA A 138 15.18 6.48 -66.42
N GLY A 139 14.95 7.59 -67.12
CA GLY A 139 14.94 7.64 -68.59
C GLY A 139 13.57 7.71 -69.26
N GLN A 140 13.16 8.93 -69.64
CA GLN A 140 12.99 9.33 -71.04
C GLN A 140 13.01 10.85 -71.13
#